data_AF-A0A7W1BZ74-F1
#
_entry.id   AF-A0A7W1BZ74-F1
#
_cell.length_a   1.000
_cell.length_b   1.000
_cell.length_c   1.000
_cell.angle_alpha   90.00
_cell.angle_beta   90.00
_cell.angle_gamma   90.00
#
_symmetry.space_group_name_H-M   'P 1'
#
loop_
_entity.id
_entity.type
_entity.pdbx_description
1 polymer ?
#
loop_
_entity_poly.entity_id
_entity_poly.type
_entity_poly.pdbx_seq_one_letter_code
_entity_poly.pdbx_strand_id
1 'polypeptide(L)'
;MPNDEETTAFTHFVNRTRVPIRFAGIVTVLFRDESQPTRLAVIQLDTSDRPDVADLARVFRAEGVRRINHIPPRYGVERGRECMIITLAMTDPVSCQFSLVLPWASHQELFDVILNRGSFYLTTAEVDHRLLWNSIRVRVPTDELSEILRCWRIE
;
A
#
# COMPACT_ATOMS: atom_id res chain seq x y z
N MET A 1 9.88 23.97 -1.78
CA MET A 1 8.68 23.64 -0.97
C MET A 1 7.52 23.51 -1.94
N PRO A 2 6.71 22.45 -1.88
CA PRO A 2 5.50 22.38 -2.70
C PRO A 2 4.62 23.59 -2.40
N ASN A 3 3.98 24.16 -3.42
CA ASN A 3 3.17 25.36 -3.27
C ASN A 3 1.94 25.02 -2.38
N ASP A 4 1.46 25.94 -1.53
CA ASP A 4 0.33 25.67 -0.63
C ASP A 4 -0.94 25.20 -1.37
N GLU A 5 -1.10 25.65 -2.62
CA GLU A 5 -2.16 25.19 -3.54
C GLU A 5 -2.01 23.72 -3.93
N GLU A 6 -0.79 23.24 -4.20
CA GLU A 6 -0.53 21.83 -4.56
C GLU A 6 -0.78 20.90 -3.37
N THR A 7 -0.43 21.34 -2.16
CA THR A 7 -0.67 20.60 -0.91
C THR A 7 -2.17 20.49 -0.62
N THR A 8 -2.91 21.58 -0.83
CA THR A 8 -4.36 21.62 -0.67
C THR A 8 -5.07 20.73 -1.70
N ALA A 9 -4.68 20.84 -2.98
CA ALA A 9 -5.23 20.03 -4.06
C ALA A 9 -4.96 18.53 -3.82
N PHE A 10 -3.76 18.17 -3.38
CA PHE A 10 -3.41 16.78 -3.08
C PHE A 10 -4.17 16.24 -1.87
N THR A 11 -4.27 16.99 -0.78
CA THR A 11 -5.03 16.58 0.41
C THR A 11 -6.49 16.32 0.06
N HIS A 12 -7.09 17.22 -0.71
CA HIS A 12 -8.46 17.07 -1.17
C HIS A 12 -8.63 15.87 -2.13
N PHE A 13 -7.67 15.64 -3.02
CA PHE A 13 -7.63 14.44 -3.86
C PHE A 13 -7.59 13.16 -3.01
N VAL A 14 -6.65 13.06 -2.06
CA VAL A 14 -6.51 11.89 -1.18
C VAL A 14 -7.81 11.63 -0.42
N ASN A 15 -8.44 12.67 0.12
CA ASN A 15 -9.71 12.51 0.85
C ASN A 15 -10.84 11.98 -0.03
N ARG A 16 -10.87 12.35 -1.32
CA ARG A 16 -11.87 11.85 -2.27
C ARG A 16 -11.62 10.42 -2.73
N THR A 17 -10.36 10.03 -2.86
CA THR A 17 -9.96 8.72 -3.40
C THR A 17 -9.63 7.70 -2.31
N ARG A 18 -9.68 8.10 -1.03
CA ARG A 18 -9.28 7.28 0.11
C ARG A 18 -10.08 5.98 0.15
N VAL A 19 -9.36 4.89 0.35
CA VAL A 19 -9.93 3.59 0.70
C VAL A 19 -9.46 3.25 2.11
N PRO A 20 -10.36 2.95 3.06
CA PRO A 20 -9.96 2.55 4.40
C PRO A 20 -9.15 1.26 4.39
N ILE A 21 -8.27 1.11 5.37
CA ILE A 21 -7.50 -0.12 5.57
C ILE A 21 -8.24 -0.96 6.61
N ARG A 22 -8.62 -2.18 6.25
CA ARG A 22 -9.22 -3.16 7.17
C ARG A 22 -8.16 -3.86 8.00
N PHE A 23 -7.02 -4.16 7.39
CA PHE A 23 -5.87 -4.78 8.05
C PHE A 23 -4.57 -4.28 7.43
N ALA A 24 -3.57 -3.98 8.26
CA ALA A 24 -2.22 -3.72 7.81
C ALA A 24 -1.26 -4.38 8.80
N GLY A 25 -0.53 -5.39 8.34
CA GLY A 25 0.28 -6.23 9.21
C GLY A 25 1.13 -7.23 8.45
N ILE A 26 1.80 -8.08 9.21
CA ILE A 26 2.80 -9.00 8.68
C ILE A 26 2.21 -10.39 8.60
N VAL A 27 2.35 -11.02 7.44
CA VAL A 27 1.93 -12.40 7.20
C VAL A 27 3.16 -13.23 6.90
N THR A 28 3.27 -14.38 7.56
CA THR A 28 4.35 -15.33 7.32
C THR A 28 3.87 -16.41 6.36
N VAL A 29 4.55 -16.53 5.23
CA VAL A 29 4.22 -17.50 4.17
C VAL A 29 5.41 -18.41 3.93
N LEU A 30 5.19 -19.72 3.86
CA LEU A 30 6.18 -20.68 3.41
C LEU A 30 5.98 -20.94 1.92
N PHE A 31 6.91 -20.49 1.09
CA PHE A 31 6.89 -20.82 -0.33
C PHE A 31 7.33 -22.28 -0.52
N ARG A 32 6.76 -22.95 -1.52
CA ARG A 32 7.00 -24.38 -1.78
C ARG A 32 8.49 -24.72 -1.99
N ASP A 33 9.24 -23.75 -2.49
CA ASP A 33 10.67 -23.89 -2.82
C ASP A 33 11.60 -23.18 -1.82
N GLU A 34 11.06 -22.59 -0.74
CA GLU A 34 11.85 -21.94 0.30
C GLU A 34 11.93 -22.83 1.55
N SER A 35 13.14 -22.97 2.10
CA SER A 35 13.37 -23.70 3.35
C SER A 35 13.00 -22.90 4.60
N GLN A 36 12.79 -21.59 4.46
CA GLN A 36 12.45 -20.70 5.56
C GLN A 36 11.16 -19.92 5.27
N PRO A 37 10.32 -19.67 6.29
CA PRO A 37 9.16 -18.83 6.12
C PRO A 37 9.56 -17.38 5.78
N THR A 38 8.89 -16.81 4.80
CA THR A 38 9.07 -15.42 4.37
C THR A 38 8.01 -14.53 5.01
N ARG A 39 8.45 -13.42 5.61
CA ARG A 39 7.59 -12.37 6.16
C ARG A 39 7.20 -11.39 5.06
N LEU A 40 5.90 -11.16 4.89
CA LEU A 40 5.32 -10.26 3.90
C LEU A 40 4.56 -9.13 4.60
N ALA A 41 4.76 -7.90 4.13
CA ALA A 41 3.91 -6.78 4.49
C ALA A 41 2.61 -6.86 3.70
N VAL A 42 1.46 -6.87 4.38
CA VAL A 42 0.15 -7.05 3.77
C VAL A 42 -0.79 -5.94 4.22
N ILE A 43 -1.48 -5.35 3.25
CA ILE A 43 -2.51 -4.33 3.45
C ILE A 43 -3.80 -4.85 2.81
N GLN A 44 -4.83 -5.03 3.63
CA GLN A 44 -6.18 -5.34 3.21
C GLN A 44 -7.02 -4.07 3.18
N LEU A 45 -7.62 -3.79 2.03
CA LEU A 45 -8.52 -2.66 1.84
C LEU A 45 -9.94 -3.01 2.30
N ASP A 46 -10.60 -2.04 2.93
CA ASP A 46 -12.05 -2.05 3.08
C ASP A 46 -12.69 -1.47 1.83
N THR A 47 -13.36 -2.32 1.05
CA THR A 47 -13.95 -1.93 -0.24
C THR A 47 -15.48 -1.87 -0.20
N SER A 48 -16.08 -1.88 1.00
CA SER A 48 -17.53 -1.85 1.21
C SER A 48 -18.22 -0.73 0.41
N ASP A 49 -17.59 0.44 0.35
CA ASP A 49 -18.11 1.63 -0.35
C ASP A 49 -17.40 1.90 -1.69
N ARG A 50 -16.54 0.98 -2.16
CA ARG A 50 -15.68 1.15 -3.33
C ARG A 50 -15.76 -0.08 -4.24
N PRO A 51 -16.90 -0.29 -4.92
CA PRO A 51 -17.10 -1.45 -5.79
C PRO A 51 -16.09 -1.48 -6.95
N ASP A 52 -15.63 -0.31 -7.41
CA ASP A 52 -14.57 -0.15 -8.40
C ASP A 52 -13.23 -0.75 -7.93
N VAL A 53 -12.97 -0.74 -6.62
CA VAL A 53 -11.77 -1.31 -6.00
C VAL A 53 -11.99 -2.78 -5.62
N ALA A 54 -13.20 -3.16 -5.20
CA ALA A 54 -13.53 -4.53 -4.79
C ALA A 54 -13.19 -5.57 -5.87
N ASP A 55 -13.42 -5.22 -7.13
CA ASP A 55 -13.23 -6.08 -8.30
C ASP A 55 -11.75 -6.39 -8.63
N LEU A 56 -10.80 -5.68 -8.00
CA LEU A 56 -9.37 -5.84 -8.26
C LEU A 56 -8.89 -7.30 -8.10
N ALA A 57 -9.20 -7.94 -6.98
CA ALA A 57 -8.77 -9.32 -6.73
C ALA A 57 -9.34 -10.31 -7.76
N ARG A 58 -10.61 -10.13 -8.14
CA ARG A 58 -11.27 -10.96 -9.17
C ARG A 58 -10.59 -10.79 -10.51
N VAL A 59 -10.37 -9.55 -10.93
CA VAL A 59 -9.78 -9.24 -12.23
C VAL A 59 -8.33 -9.72 -12.31
N PHE A 60 -7.52 -9.55 -11.26
CA PHE A 60 -6.15 -10.09 -11.29
C PHE A 60 -6.10 -11.60 -11.38
N ARG A 61 -7.00 -12.29 -10.69
CA ARG A 61 -7.10 -13.75 -10.80
C ARG A 61 -7.49 -14.20 -12.21
N ALA A 62 -8.41 -13.49 -12.85
CA ALA A 62 -8.94 -13.87 -14.16
C ALA A 62 -8.03 -13.46 -15.33
N GLU A 63 -7.42 -12.27 -15.25
CA GLU A 63 -6.79 -11.61 -16.40
C GLU A 63 -5.30 -11.33 -16.22
N GLY A 64 -4.79 -11.53 -15.00
CA GLY A 64 -3.43 -11.19 -14.58
C GLY A 64 -3.22 -9.69 -14.33
N VAL A 65 -2.08 -9.34 -13.73
CA VAL A 65 -1.68 -7.94 -13.54
C VAL A 65 -1.05 -7.43 -14.83
N ARG A 66 -1.76 -6.58 -15.58
CA ARG A 66 -1.28 -6.08 -16.88
C ARG A 66 -0.51 -4.76 -16.77
N ARG A 67 -1.12 -3.72 -16.20
CA ARG A 67 -0.47 -2.42 -15.96
C ARG A 67 -1.03 -1.76 -14.71
N ILE A 68 -0.14 -1.44 -13.77
CA ILE A 68 -0.47 -0.62 -12.62
C ILE A 68 0.41 0.62 -12.70
N ASN A 69 -0.23 1.78 -12.82
CA ASN A 69 0.48 3.04 -12.71
C ASN A 69 0.60 3.36 -11.23
N HIS A 70 1.79 3.10 -10.71
CA HIS A 70 2.17 3.49 -9.37
C HIS A 70 2.58 4.96 -9.40
N ILE A 71 1.83 5.81 -8.70
CA ILE A 71 2.32 7.14 -8.36
C ILE A 71 3.33 6.93 -7.22
N PRO A 72 4.52 7.56 -7.25
CA PRO A 72 5.47 7.49 -6.16
C PRO A 72 4.78 7.79 -4.81
N PRO A 73 5.11 7.03 -3.74
CA PRO A 73 4.56 7.29 -2.42
C PRO A 73 4.88 8.72 -2.00
N ARG A 74 3.93 9.38 -1.34
CA ARG A 74 4.17 10.64 -0.64
C ARG A 74 4.25 10.40 0.85
N TYR A 75 5.02 11.23 1.53
CA TYR A 75 5.27 11.09 2.97
C TYR A 75 4.76 12.33 3.70
N GLY A 76 3.92 12.12 4.70
CA GLY A 76 3.55 13.12 5.69
C GLY A 76 4.60 13.16 6.79
N VAL A 77 5.12 14.35 7.09
CA VAL A 77 6.15 14.60 8.12
C VAL A 77 5.66 15.59 9.19
N GLU A 78 4.34 15.58 9.46
CA GLU A 78 3.76 16.35 10.55
C GLU A 78 3.93 15.58 11.87
N ARG A 79 4.43 16.26 12.91
CA ARG A 79 4.71 15.64 14.22
C ARG A 79 3.50 14.88 14.77
N GLY A 80 3.71 13.61 15.09
CA GLY A 80 2.68 12.71 15.62
C GLY A 80 1.64 12.27 14.58
N ARG A 81 1.85 12.60 13.31
CA ARG A 81 0.99 12.29 12.17
C ARG A 81 1.80 11.81 10.96
N GLU A 82 2.97 11.25 11.23
CA GLU A 82 3.85 10.66 10.24
C GLU A 82 3.10 9.54 9.50
N CYS A 83 3.09 9.61 8.18
CA CYS A 83 2.37 8.63 7.38
C CYS A 83 2.93 8.49 5.97
N MET A 84 2.74 7.31 5.39
CA MET A 84 2.96 7.06 3.97
C MET A 84 1.61 7.07 3.25
N ILE A 85 1.53 7.85 2.18
CA ILE A 85 0.36 7.97 1.31
C ILE A 85 0.71 7.35 -0.03
N ILE A 86 0.00 6.29 -0.39
CA ILE A 86 0.19 5.60 -1.68
C ILE A 86 -1.06 5.81 -2.51
N THR A 87 -0.87 6.28 -3.75
CA THR A 87 -1.94 6.41 -4.73
C THR A 87 -1.71 5.44 -5.87
N LEU A 88 -2.72 4.63 -6.15
CA LEU A 88 -2.72 3.66 -7.23
C LEU A 88 -3.74 4.09 -8.26
N ALA A 89 -3.32 4.10 -9.52
CA ALA A 89 -4.18 4.31 -10.66
C ALA A 89 -4.05 3.11 -11.61
N MET A 90 -5.19 2.56 -11.99
CA MET A 90 -5.30 1.47 -12.93
C MET A 90 -6.28 1.86 -14.02
N THR A 91 -5.99 1.45 -15.25
CA THR A 91 -6.83 1.74 -16.42
C THR A 91 -7.15 0.50 -17.24
N ASP A 92 -6.52 -0.65 -16.96
CA ASP A 92 -6.71 -1.93 -17.67
C ASP A 92 -6.33 -3.10 -16.73
N PRO A 93 -7.24 -4.08 -16.48
CA PRO A 93 -8.60 -4.21 -17.04
C PRO A 93 -9.67 -3.43 -16.27
N VAL A 94 -9.35 -2.97 -15.06
CA VAL A 94 -10.22 -2.13 -14.25
C VAL A 94 -9.72 -0.70 -14.29
N SER A 95 -10.63 0.23 -14.57
CA SER A 95 -10.39 1.66 -14.39
C SER A 95 -10.77 2.05 -12.96
N CYS A 96 -9.77 2.25 -12.11
CA CYS A 96 -9.98 2.73 -10.75
C CYS A 96 -8.78 3.55 -10.27
N GLN A 97 -9.06 4.53 -9.42
CA GLN A 97 -8.04 5.33 -8.75
C GLN A 97 -8.36 5.43 -7.27
N PHE A 98 -7.39 5.11 -6.44
CA PHE A 98 -7.57 5.14 -4.99
C PHE A 98 -6.28 5.46 -4.26
N SER A 99 -6.44 5.97 -3.04
CA SER A 99 -5.33 6.29 -2.14
C SER A 99 -5.50 5.54 -0.83
N LEU A 100 -4.39 5.10 -0.25
CA LEU A 100 -4.34 4.57 1.11
C LEU A 100 -3.36 5.40 1.93
N VAL A 101 -3.67 5.54 3.22
CA VAL A 101 -2.86 6.28 4.19
C VAL A 101 -2.45 5.29 5.26
N LEU A 102 -1.14 5.13 5.42
CA LEU A 102 -0.54 4.21 6.38
C LEU A 102 0.22 5.01 7.45
N PRO A 103 -0.36 5.19 8.65
CA PRO A 103 0.31 5.89 9.75
C PRO A 103 1.54 5.14 10.24
N TRP A 104 2.65 5.84 10.43
CA TRP A 104 3.90 5.28 10.95
C TRP A 104 3.72 4.68 12.35
N ALA A 105 3.16 5.46 13.27
CA ALA A 105 3.04 5.09 14.68
C ALA A 105 2.31 3.75 14.89
N SER A 106 1.31 3.44 14.06
CA SER A 106 0.53 2.21 14.15
C SER A 106 1.16 1.00 13.47
N HIS A 107 2.20 1.19 12.65
CA HIS A 107 2.67 0.17 11.70
C HIS A 107 4.20 0.08 11.59
N GLN A 108 4.95 0.43 12.64
CA GLN A 108 6.42 0.48 12.59
C GLN A 108 7.07 -0.82 12.07
N GLU A 109 6.63 -1.96 12.60
CA GLU A 109 7.14 -3.28 12.18
C GLU A 109 6.81 -3.60 10.71
N LEU A 110 5.64 -3.16 10.23
CA LEU A 110 5.25 -3.31 8.83
C LEU A 110 6.20 -2.52 7.92
N PHE A 111 6.53 -1.29 8.30
CA PHE A 111 7.47 -0.44 7.57
C PHE A 111 8.88 -1.04 7.52
N ASP A 112 9.34 -1.71 8.58
CA ASP A 112 10.60 -2.45 8.55
C ASP A 112 10.57 -3.60 7.52
N VAL A 113 9.47 -4.34 7.45
CA VAL A 113 9.31 -5.39 6.43
C VAL A 113 9.27 -4.79 5.03
N ILE A 114 8.58 -3.65 4.83
CA ILE A 114 8.54 -2.94 3.54
C ILE A 114 9.95 -2.50 3.14
N LEU A 115 10.70 -1.91 4.07
CA LEU A 115 12.07 -1.46 3.81
C LEU A 115 12.98 -2.63 3.41
N ASN A 116 12.89 -3.75 4.12
CA ASN A 116 13.72 -4.93 3.86
C ASN A 116 13.34 -5.65 2.55
N ARG A 117 12.07 -5.61 2.14
CA ARG A 117 11.56 -6.33 0.96
C ARG A 117 11.34 -5.45 -0.27
N GLY A 118 11.45 -4.13 -0.12
CA GLY A 118 11.13 -3.12 -1.13
C GLY A 118 9.71 -3.19 -1.67
N SER A 119 8.79 -3.82 -0.93
CA SER A 119 7.41 -4.02 -1.39
C SER A 119 6.46 -4.44 -0.27
N PHE A 120 5.16 -4.24 -0.50
CA PHE A 120 4.07 -4.84 0.24
C PHE A 120 3.04 -5.44 -0.72
N TYR A 121 2.13 -6.23 -0.17
CA TYR A 121 1.02 -6.85 -0.88
C TYR A 121 -0.29 -6.17 -0.50
N LEU A 122 -1.03 -5.72 -1.49
CA LEU A 122 -2.33 -5.10 -1.34
C LEU A 122 -3.42 -6.09 -1.75
N THR A 123 -4.43 -6.30 -0.92
CA THR A 123 -5.55 -7.22 -1.20
C THR A 123 -6.89 -6.59 -0.87
N THR A 124 -7.94 -6.99 -1.60
CA THR A 124 -9.35 -6.70 -1.25
C THR A 124 -10.05 -7.93 -0.68
N ALA A 125 -9.47 -9.12 -0.86
CA ALA A 125 -9.94 -10.37 -0.29
C ALA A 125 -9.43 -10.54 1.15
N GLU A 126 -10.05 -11.46 1.89
CA GLU A 126 -9.55 -11.92 3.18
C GLU A 126 -8.11 -12.44 3.07
N VAL A 127 -7.34 -12.18 4.11
CA VAL A 127 -5.96 -12.64 4.22
C VAL A 127 -5.97 -14.12 4.59
N ASP A 128 -5.78 -14.98 3.58
CA ASP A 128 -5.74 -16.43 3.73
C ASP A 128 -4.53 -17.07 3.01
N HIS A 129 -4.52 -18.40 2.90
CA HIS A 129 -3.47 -19.16 2.21
C HIS A 129 -3.35 -18.85 0.70
N ARG A 130 -4.31 -18.14 0.11
CA ARG A 130 -4.34 -17.74 -1.31
C ARG A 130 -3.98 -16.27 -1.50
N LEU A 131 -3.49 -15.59 -0.45
CA LEU A 131 -3.13 -14.17 -0.45
C LEU A 131 -2.37 -13.75 -1.72
N LEU A 132 -1.34 -14.50 -2.12
CA LEU A 132 -0.49 -14.16 -3.26
C LEU A 132 -1.21 -14.14 -4.61
N TRP A 133 -2.33 -14.86 -4.73
CA TRP A 133 -3.10 -14.96 -5.97
C TRP A 133 -4.16 -13.87 -6.10
N ASN A 134 -4.49 -13.22 -4.97
CA ASN A 134 -5.54 -12.20 -4.88
C ASN A 134 -4.98 -10.83 -4.48
N SER A 135 -3.66 -10.65 -4.56
CA SER A 135 -3.00 -9.43 -4.14
C SER A 135 -2.14 -8.80 -5.24
N ILE A 136 -2.00 -7.49 -5.14
CA ILE A 136 -1.07 -6.70 -5.92
C ILE A 136 0.21 -6.57 -5.12
N ARG A 137 1.36 -6.90 -5.73
CA ARG A 137 2.63 -6.48 -5.17
C ARG A 137 2.91 -5.02 -5.54
N VAL A 138 2.98 -4.15 -4.55
CA VAL A 138 3.34 -2.73 -4.70
C VAL A 138 4.80 -2.55 -4.31
N ARG A 139 5.61 -2.00 -5.23
CA ARG A 139 7.01 -1.68 -4.96
C ARG A 139 7.13 -0.31 -4.28
N VAL A 140 8.07 -0.20 -3.36
CA VAL A 140 8.37 1.02 -2.63
C VAL A 140 9.85 1.37 -2.83
N PRO A 141 10.21 2.62 -3.20
CA PRO A 141 11.60 3.05 -3.26
C PRO A 141 12.24 2.98 -1.86
N THR A 142 13.10 2.00 -1.62
CA THR A 142 13.67 1.73 -0.29
C THR A 142 14.63 2.80 0.18
N ASP A 143 15.35 3.43 -0.75
CA ASP A 143 16.33 4.48 -0.41
C ASP A 143 15.60 5.71 0.17
N GLU A 144 14.55 6.17 -0.51
CA GLU A 144 13.69 7.25 -0.04
C GLU A 144 12.98 6.88 1.27
N LEU A 145 12.42 5.68 1.36
CA LEU A 145 11.78 5.21 2.59
C LEU A 145 12.77 5.19 3.77
N SER A 146 14.00 4.73 3.56
CA SER A 146 15.04 4.68 4.59
C SER A 146 15.33 6.07 5.17
N GLU A 147 15.45 7.08 4.32
CA GLU A 147 15.67 8.47 4.75
C GLU A 147 14.49 9.02 5.54
N ILE A 148 13.26 8.79 5.06
CA ILE A 148 12.04 9.23 5.74
C ILE A 148 11.89 8.54 7.11
N LEU A 149 12.12 7.23 7.19
CA LEU A 149 12.03 6.50 8.45
C LEU A 149 13.07 6.97 9.46
N ARG A 150 14.26 7.42 9.02
CA ARG A 150 15.23 8.06 9.93
C ARG A 150 14.65 9.33 10.54
N CYS A 151 14.02 10.18 9.73
CA CYS A 151 13.38 11.40 10.22
C CYS A 151 12.27 11.08 11.24
N TRP A 152 11.43 10.07 10.98
CA TRP A 152 10.32 9.70 11.87
C TRP A 152 10.75 8.99 13.16
N ARG A 153 11.97 8.47 13.24
CA ARG A 153 12.50 7.73 14.41
C ARG A 153 13.28 8.58 15.40
N ILE A 154 13.71 9.76 14.99
CA ILE A 154 14.59 10.63 15.80
C ILE A 154 13.80 11.37 16.91
N GLU A 155 12.47 11.21 16.96
CA GLU A 155 11.59 11.89 17.93
C GLU A 155 10.87 10.91 18.87
#